data_AF-A0A6B0X006-F1
#
_entry.id   AF-A0A6B0X006-F1
#
_cell.length_a   1.000
_cell.length_b   1.000
_cell.length_c   1.000
_cell.angle_alpha   90.00
_cell.angle_beta   90.00
_cell.angle_gamma   90.00
#
_symmetry.space_group_name_H-M   'P 1'
#
loop_
_entity.id
_entity.type
_entity.pdbx_description
1 polymer ?
#
loop_
_entity_poly.entity_id
_entity_poly.type
_entity_poly.pdbx_seq_one_letter_code
_entity_poly.pdbx_strand_id
1 'polypeptide(L)'
;LEYGVEKSENRDRNRFALTHFLVPLQIVSYDARAAQQYGFIRSHLEKQGQPIGPLDTLIAAHALSLDCIVVTNNANEFRRVPNLTVENWMA
;
A
#
# COMPACT_ATOMS: atom_id res chain seq x y z
N LEU A 1 -0.91 8.91 4.91
CA LEU A 1 -0.88 10.35 4.53
C LEU A 1 -1.30 11.24 5.69
N GLU A 2 -2.44 10.96 6.33
CA GLU A 2 -2.91 11.64 7.54
C GLU A 2 -1.83 11.84 8.62
N TYR A 3 -1.12 10.77 9.00
CA TYR A 3 0.01 10.87 9.95
C TYR A 3 1.06 11.92 9.56
N GLY A 4 1.36 12.07 8.26
CA GLY A 4 2.30 13.06 7.76
C GLY A 4 1.78 14.49 7.88
N VAL A 5 0.46 14.70 7.72
CA VAL A 5 -0.18 16.00 7.97
C VAL A 5 -0.03 16.36 9.45
N GLU A 6 -0.41 15.45 10.36
CA GLU A 6 -0.39 15.71 11.80
C GLU A 6 1.02 15.91 12.36
N LYS A 7 2.00 15.18 11.84
CA LYS A 7 3.42 15.31 12.21
C LYS A 7 4.05 16.62 11.73
N SER A 8 3.47 17.28 10.73
CA SER A 8 4.06 18.47 10.12
C SER A 8 3.93 19.73 10.98
N GLU A 9 4.89 20.64 10.86
CA GLU A 9 4.78 22.02 11.37
C GLU A 9 3.79 22.87 10.55
N ASN A 10 3.52 22.49 9.29
CA ASN A 10 2.62 23.20 8.38
C ASN A 10 1.32 22.42 8.15
N ARG A 11 0.58 22.12 9.23
CA ARG A 11 -0.59 21.23 9.19
C ARG A 11 -1.68 21.68 8.23
N ASP A 12 -2.09 22.94 8.28
CA ASP A 12 -3.20 23.44 7.45
C ASP A 12 -2.89 23.36 5.96
N ARG A 13 -1.66 23.74 5.58
CA ARG A 13 -1.19 23.63 4.20
C ARG A 13 -1.21 22.17 3.72
N ASN A 14 -0.71 21.24 4.53
CA ASN A 14 -0.65 19.83 4.17
C ASN A 14 -2.03 19.16 4.18
N ARG A 15 -2.93 19.58 5.09
CA ARG A 15 -4.33 19.17 5.14
C ARG A 15 -5.06 19.56 3.86
N PHE A 16 -4.87 20.81 3.40
CA PHE A 16 -5.44 21.31 2.16
C PHE A 16 -4.91 20.53 0.94
N ALA A 17 -3.59 20.37 0.84
CA ALA A 17 -2.96 19.60 -0.23
C ALA A 17 -3.44 18.14 -0.28
N LEU A 18 -3.51 17.47 0.87
CA LEU A 18 -4.00 16.09 0.95
C LEU A 18 -5.47 15.98 0.52
N THR A 19 -6.32 16.89 0.98
CA THR A 19 -7.74 16.90 0.63
C THR A 19 -7.92 17.01 -0.88
N HIS A 20 -7.23 17.95 -1.54
CA HIS A 20 -7.29 18.09 -3.00
C HIS A 20 -6.69 16.91 -3.74
N PHE A 21 -5.59 16.34 -3.25
CA PHE A 21 -4.97 15.17 -3.86
C PHE A 21 -5.91 13.95 -3.87
N LEU A 22 -6.75 13.79 -2.85
CA LEU A 22 -7.67 12.66 -2.73
C LEU A 22 -8.95 12.81 -3.55
N VAL A 23 -9.34 14.03 -3.98
CA VAL A 23 -10.59 14.28 -4.74
C VAL A 23 -10.77 13.36 -5.96
N PRO A 24 -9.78 13.15 -6.85
CA PRO A 24 -9.97 12.30 -8.02
C PRO A 24 -9.83 10.80 -7.72
N LEU A 25 -9.52 10.40 -6.49
CA LEU A 25 -9.18 9.03 -6.14
C LEU A 25 -10.34 8.32 -5.45
N GLN A 26 -10.57 7.07 -5.83
CA GLN A 26 -11.45 6.19 -5.07
C GLN A 26 -10.70 5.66 -3.84
N ILE A 27 -11.24 5.91 -2.64
CA ILE A 27 -10.72 5.37 -1.39
C ILE A 27 -11.51 4.10 -1.06
N VAL A 28 -10.83 2.95 -1.10
CA VAL A 28 -11.43 1.65 -0.78
C VAL A 28 -11.12 1.27 0.67
N SER A 29 -12.08 0.67 1.37
CA SER A 29 -11.92 0.19 2.74
C SER A 29 -11.15 -1.12 2.78
N TYR A 30 -10.23 -1.26 3.73
CA TYR A 30 -9.56 -2.54 3.99
C TYR A 30 -10.51 -3.51 4.69
N ASP A 31 -10.92 -4.56 3.98
CA ASP A 31 -11.96 -5.49 4.44
C ASP A 31 -11.41 -6.86 4.89
N ALA A 32 -12.31 -7.81 5.15
CA ALA A 32 -11.95 -9.16 5.57
C ALA A 32 -11.20 -9.95 4.49
N ARG A 33 -11.46 -9.71 3.20
CA ARG A 33 -10.76 -10.38 2.10
C ARG A 33 -9.32 -9.89 2.01
N ALA A 34 -9.10 -8.59 2.18
CA ALA A 34 -7.77 -8.02 2.32
C ALA A 34 -7.01 -8.60 3.54
N ALA A 35 -7.69 -8.74 4.69
CA ALA A 35 -7.11 -9.35 5.88
C ALA A 35 -6.67 -10.82 5.67
N GLN A 36 -7.46 -11.61 4.92
CA GLN A 36 -7.09 -12.98 4.55
C GLN A 36 -5.83 -13.00 3.66
N GLN A 37 -5.77 -12.13 2.65
CA GLN A 37 -4.58 -12.00 1.79
C GLN A 37 -3.34 -11.61 2.59
N TYR A 38 -3.48 -10.72 3.58
CA TYR A 38 -2.37 -10.31 4.44
C TYR A 38 -1.77 -11.50 5.21
N GLY A 39 -2.61 -12.33 5.82
CA GLY A 39 -2.13 -13.51 6.56
C GLY A 39 -1.35 -14.48 5.68
N PHE A 40 -1.83 -14.70 4.45
CA PHE A 40 -1.12 -15.49 3.46
C PHE A 40 0.22 -14.86 3.08
N ILE A 41 0.23 -13.59 2.64
CA ILE A 41 1.44 -12.91 2.16
C ILE A 41 2.50 -12.82 3.27
N ARG A 42 2.11 -12.39 4.46
CA ARG A 42 3.03 -12.19 5.59
C ARG A 42 3.72 -13.51 5.96
N SER A 43 2.94 -14.57 6.15
CA SER A 43 3.48 -15.88 6.52
C SER A 43 4.31 -16.51 5.39
N HIS A 44 3.95 -16.28 4.13
CA HIS A 44 4.69 -16.76 2.97
C HIS A 44 6.08 -16.11 2.88
N LEU A 45 6.13 -14.78 2.95
CA LEU A 45 7.39 -14.02 2.84
C LEU A 45 8.32 -14.23 4.04
N GLU A 46 7.76 -14.35 5.24
CA GLU A 46 8.55 -14.66 6.45
C GLU A 46 9.20 -16.04 6.34
N LYS A 47 8.48 -17.06 5.87
CA LYS A 47 9.05 -18.40 5.64
C LYS A 47 10.18 -18.41 4.61
N GLN A 48 10.16 -17.47 3.67
CA GLN A 48 11.20 -17.31 2.65
C GLN A 48 12.36 -16.43 3.11
N GLY A 49 12.30 -15.84 4.30
CA GLY A 49 13.31 -14.89 4.78
C GLY A 49 13.33 -13.57 4.01
N GLN A 50 12.23 -13.21 3.35
CA GLN A 50 12.12 -12.01 2.51
C GLN A 50 10.91 -11.13 2.89
N PRO A 51 10.75 -10.74 4.17
CA PRO A 51 9.65 -9.88 4.56
C PRO A 51 9.73 -8.53 3.83
N ILE A 52 8.57 -7.94 3.59
CA ILE A 52 8.43 -6.53 3.21
C ILE A 52 7.87 -5.73 4.40
N GLY A 53 7.89 -4.40 4.30
CA GLY A 53 7.38 -3.51 5.35
C GLY A 53 5.96 -3.89 5.79
N PRO A 54 5.59 -3.71 7.08
CA PRO A 54 4.28 -4.12 7.58
C PRO A 54 3.13 -3.36 6.90
N LEU A 55 3.29 -2.06 6.63
CA LEU A 55 2.31 -1.28 5.87
C LEU A 55 2.28 -1.68 4.38
N ASP A 56 3.43 -1.97 3.79
CA ASP A 56 3.51 -2.46 2.41
C ASP A 56 2.85 -3.82 2.25
N THR A 57 2.96 -4.68 3.26
CA THR A 57 2.26 -5.97 3.30
C THR A 57 0.74 -5.76 3.29
N LEU A 58 0.22 -4.78 4.05
CA LEU A 58 -1.21 -4.43 4.04
C LEU A 58 -1.64 -3.88 2.67
N ILE A 59 -0.83 -3.01 2.04
CA ILE A 59 -1.11 -2.46 0.71
C ILE A 59 -1.14 -3.57 -0.34
N ALA A 60 -0.15 -4.46 -0.34
CA ALA A 60 -0.07 -5.59 -1.25
C ALA A 60 -1.28 -6.53 -1.09
N ALA A 61 -1.65 -6.85 0.15
CA ALA A 61 -2.81 -7.68 0.46
C ALA A 61 -4.12 -7.06 -0.05
N HIS A 62 -4.28 -5.75 0.16
CA HIS A 62 -5.47 -5.04 -0.28
C HIS A 62 -5.57 -4.99 -1.81
N ALA A 63 -4.48 -4.67 -2.50
CA ALA A 63 -4.44 -4.67 -3.96
C ALA A 63 -4.75 -6.06 -4.53
N LEU A 64 -4.17 -7.12 -3.94
CA LEU A 64 -4.43 -8.49 -4.37
C LEU A 64 -5.89 -8.92 -4.12
N SER A 65 -6.52 -8.46 -3.02
CA SER A 65 -7.94 -8.76 -2.76
C SER A 65 -8.92 -8.07 -3.71
N LEU A 66 -8.46 -6.99 -4.37
CA LEU A 66 -9.21 -6.18 -5.31
C LEU A 66 -8.81 -6.44 -6.77
N ASP A 67 -7.91 -7.40 -7.03
CA ASP A 67 -7.36 -7.69 -8.36
C ASP A 67 -6.77 -6.43 -9.04
N CYS A 68 -6.09 -5.58 -8.26
CA CYS A 68 -5.53 -4.28 -8.69
C CYS A 68 -4.01 -4.32 -8.88
N ILE A 69 -3.49 -3.37 -9.67
CA ILE A 69 -2.06 -3.13 -9.88
C ILE A 69 -1.53 -2.20 -8.79
N VAL A 70 -0.40 -2.56 -8.16
CA VAL A 70 0.33 -1.64 -7.27
C VAL A 70 1.29 -0.78 -8.09
N VAL A 71 1.05 0.52 -8.10
CA VAL A 71 1.97 1.52 -8.66
C VAL A 71 2.90 2.01 -7.55
N THR A 72 4.20 1.76 -7.67
CA THR A 72 5.18 2.10 -6.62
C THR A 72 6.58 2.33 -7.16
N ASN A 73 7.35 3.22 -6.52
CA ASN A 73 8.79 3.37 -6.77
C ASN A 73 9.62 2.29 -6.04
N ASN A 74 9.02 1.50 -5.14
CA ASN A 74 9.65 0.37 -4.45
C ASN A 74 9.27 -0.98 -5.08
N ALA A 75 9.21 -1.04 -6.42
CA ALA A 75 8.66 -2.19 -7.13
C ALA A 75 9.39 -3.52 -6.83
N ASN A 76 10.68 -3.47 -6.48
CA ASN A 76 11.46 -4.67 -6.16
C ASN A 76 11.00 -5.39 -4.89
N GLU A 77 10.53 -4.66 -3.87
CA GLU A 77 9.95 -5.29 -2.68
C GLU A 77 8.59 -5.91 -2.98
N PHE A 78 7.70 -5.16 -3.64
CA PHE A 78 6.35 -5.64 -3.95
C PHE A 78 6.34 -6.84 -4.90
N ARG A 79 7.31 -6.96 -5.81
CA ARG A 79 7.46 -8.13 -6.71
C ARG A 79 7.75 -9.44 -5.99
N ARG A 80 8.10 -9.42 -4.69
CA ARG A 80 8.24 -10.63 -3.88
C ARG A 80 6.87 -11.26 -3.55
N VAL A 81 5.80 -10.47 -3.60
CA VAL A 81 4.45 -10.92 -3.32
C VAL A 81 3.93 -11.76 -4.51
N PRO A 82 3.55 -13.03 -4.30
CA PRO A 82 3.07 -13.87 -5.37
C PRO A 82 1.75 -13.34 -5.96
N ASN A 83 1.62 -13.41 -7.29
CA ASN A 83 0.45 -12.99 -8.07
C ASN A 83 0.10 -11.50 -8.00
N LEU A 84 0.95 -10.65 -7.41
CA LEU A 84 0.74 -9.22 -7.38
C LEU A 84 1.28 -8.55 -8.67
N THR A 85 0.44 -7.80 -9.37
CA THR A 85 0.88 -6.98 -10.50
C THR A 85 1.44 -5.66 -9.99
N VAL A 86 2.64 -5.29 -10.47
CA VAL A 86 3.37 -4.12 -9.98
C VAL A 86 3.91 -3.30 -11.15
N GLU A 87 3.64 -2.00 -11.13
CA GLU A 87 4.17 -1.00 -12.06
C GLU A 87 5.02 0.04 -11.35
N ASN A 88 6.04 0.56 -12.05
CA ASN A 88 6.82 1.70 -11.59
C ASN A 88 6.74 2.80 -12.66
N TRP A 89 6.08 3.91 -12.34
CA TRP A 89 5.91 5.05 -13.25
C TRP A 89 7.04 6.09 -13.15
N MET A 90 8.01 5.87 -12.27
CA MET A 90 9.21 6.70 -12.14
C MET A 90 10.42 6.11 -12.87
N ALA A 91 10.24 4.94 -13.51
CA ALA A 91 11.28 4.18 -14.21
C ALA A 91 11.62 4.77 -15.58
#